data_AF-A0AAN8XF21-F1
#
_entry.id   AF-A0AAN8XF21-F1
#
_cell.length_a   1.000
_cell.length_b   1.000
_cell.length_c   1.000
_cell.angle_alpha   90.00
_cell.angle_beta   90.00
_cell.angle_gamma   90.00
#
_symmetry.space_group_name_H-M   'P 1'
#
loop_
_entity.id
_entity.type
_entity.pdbx_description
1 polymer ?
#
loop_
_entity_poly.entity_id
_entity_poly.type
_entity_poly.pdbx_seq_one_letter_code
_entity_poly.pdbx_strand_id
1 'polypeptide(L)'
;IPELIRLGQTLMNVPHIHWIIADDAQKANNQVIEYLNFSGLSYTYLLTPMPSQYRNAKGAKPKGVANRNGGLEWIRKHANEGVVYFADDDNTYDIRLFKEVSIIK
;
A
#
# COMPACT_ATOMS: atom_id res chain seq x y z
N ILE A 1 7.82 10.44 -1.07
CA ILE A 1 7.56 10.22 -2.52
C ILE A 1 8.68 9.46 -3.21
N PRO A 2 9.98 9.72 -2.98
CA PRO A 2 11.05 8.92 -3.61
C PRO A 2 10.85 7.40 -3.46
N GLU A 3 10.53 6.94 -2.25
CA GLU A 3 10.23 5.52 -1.98
C GLU A 3 9.05 5.00 -2.82
N LEU A 4 7.94 5.73 -2.88
CA LEU A 4 6.78 5.38 -3.72
C LEU A 4 7.12 5.37 -5.21
N ILE A 5 7.96 6.30 -5.68
CA ILE A 5 8.41 6.32 -7.08
C ILE A 5 9.21 5.06 -7.40
N ARG A 6 10.16 4.69 -6.53
CA ARG A 6 10.98 3.49 -6.70
C ARG A 6 10.12 2.22 -6.67
N LEU A 7 9.23 2.12 -5.68
CA LEU A 7 8.32 0.97 -5.57
C LEU A 7 7.41 0.88 -6.80
N GLY A 8 6.75 1.97 -7.19
CA GLY A 8 5.87 1.97 -8.35
C GLY A 8 6.60 1.63 -9.66
N GLN A 9 7.88 2.03 -9.81
CA GLN A 9 8.71 1.57 -10.93
C GLN A 9 8.88 0.05 -10.98
N THR A 10 9.07 -0.60 -9.84
CA THR A 10 9.08 -2.07 -9.77
C THR A 10 7.70 -2.64 -10.10
N LEU A 11 6.63 -2.10 -9.50
CA LEU A 11 5.26 -2.62 -9.67
C LEU A 11 4.73 -2.48 -11.10
N MET A 12 5.20 -1.48 -11.86
CA MET A 12 4.85 -1.33 -13.29
C MET A 12 5.26 -2.53 -14.15
N ASN A 13 6.16 -3.37 -13.65
CA ASN A 13 6.60 -4.60 -14.33
C ASN A 13 5.86 -5.87 -13.86
N VAL A 14 4.84 -5.72 -13.01
CA VAL A 14 4.06 -6.84 -12.45
C VAL A 14 2.68 -6.87 -13.10
N PRO A 15 2.31 -7.93 -13.85
CA PRO A 15 1.00 -8.03 -14.46
C PRO A 15 -0.09 -8.29 -13.41
N HIS A 16 -1.31 -7.81 -13.68
CA HIS A 16 -2.50 -8.02 -12.85
C HIS A 16 -2.34 -7.58 -11.38
N ILE A 17 -1.58 -6.50 -11.14
CA ILE A 17 -1.42 -5.90 -9.82
C ILE A 17 -2.44 -4.78 -9.58
N HIS A 18 -2.98 -4.74 -8.36
CA HIS A 18 -3.72 -3.59 -7.85
C HIS A 18 -3.01 -3.05 -6.60
N TRP A 19 -2.51 -1.83 -6.65
CA TRP A 19 -1.75 -1.22 -5.56
C TRP A 19 -2.68 -0.50 -4.60
N ILE A 20 -2.81 -1.02 -3.37
CA ILE A 20 -3.53 -0.32 -2.29
C ILE A 20 -2.52 0.47 -1.46
N ILE A 21 -2.56 1.80 -1.58
CA ILE A 21 -1.73 2.70 -0.80
C ILE A 21 -2.56 3.16 0.39
N ALA A 22 -2.21 2.70 1.59
CA ALA A 22 -2.83 3.14 2.82
C ALA A 22 -1.91 4.16 3.51
N ASP A 23 -2.33 5.43 3.53
CA ASP A 23 -1.56 6.57 4.01
C ASP A 23 -1.98 6.95 5.45
N ASP A 24 -1.02 7.08 6.37
CA ASP A 24 -1.26 7.56 7.75
C ASP A 24 -1.38 9.09 7.76
N ALA A 25 -2.40 9.59 7.04
CA ALA A 25 -2.68 11.00 6.86
C ALA A 25 -4.18 11.28 7.02
N GLN A 26 -4.48 12.47 7.53
CA GLN A 26 -5.86 12.97 7.64
C GLN A 26 -6.36 13.59 6.33
N LYS A 27 -5.44 13.92 5.41
CA LYS A 27 -5.72 14.57 4.13
C LYS A 27 -4.82 13.95 3.07
N ALA A 28 -5.33 13.87 1.85
CA ALA A 28 -4.59 13.34 0.73
C ALA A 28 -3.39 14.22 0.37
N ASN A 29 -2.31 13.59 -0.06
CA ASN A 29 -1.14 14.28 -0.59
C ASN A 29 -1.25 14.40 -2.11
N ASN A 30 -1.38 15.64 -2.62
CA ASN A 30 -1.54 15.92 -4.05
C ASN A 30 -0.40 15.35 -4.90
N GLN A 31 0.84 15.40 -4.40
CA GLN A 31 1.99 14.88 -5.15
C GLN A 31 1.95 13.34 -5.26
N VAL A 32 1.39 12.65 -4.25
CA VAL A 32 1.18 11.20 -4.30
C VAL A 32 0.09 10.87 -5.31
N ILE A 33 -1.04 11.60 -5.29
CA ILE A 33 -2.13 11.43 -6.25
C ILE A 33 -1.64 11.67 -7.68
N GLU A 34 -0.91 12.75 -7.91
CA GLU A 34 -0.34 13.08 -9.22
C GLU A 34 0.58 11.96 -9.74
N TYR A 35 1.45 11.44 -8.88
CA TYR A 35 2.30 10.31 -9.22
C TYR A 35 1.49 9.03 -9.53
N LEU A 36 0.50 8.69 -8.71
CA LEU A 36 -0.32 7.49 -8.92
C LEU A 36 -1.07 7.57 -10.25
N ASN A 37 -1.64 8.74 -10.58
CA ASN A 37 -2.26 9.00 -11.88
C ASN A 37 -1.27 8.88 -13.04
N PHE A 38 -0.05 9.39 -12.87
CA PHE A 38 1.00 9.29 -13.89
C PHE A 38 1.51 7.86 -14.10
N SER A 39 1.57 7.05 -13.03
CA SER A 39 2.17 5.71 -13.06
C SER A 39 1.44 4.71 -13.98
N GLY A 40 0.16 4.95 -14.26
CA GLY A 40 -0.68 4.02 -15.02
C GLY A 40 -1.01 2.70 -14.29
N LEU A 41 -0.55 2.53 -13.04
CA LEU A 41 -0.89 1.38 -12.21
C LEU A 41 -2.38 1.42 -11.83
N SER A 42 -3.02 0.24 -11.75
CA SER A 42 -4.30 0.15 -11.06
C SER A 42 -4.05 0.36 -9.56
N TYR A 43 -4.73 1.33 -8.95
CA TYR A 43 -4.49 1.67 -7.55
C TYR A 43 -5.76 2.06 -6.78
N THR A 44 -5.68 1.96 -5.46
CA THR A 44 -6.61 2.57 -4.51
C THR A 44 -5.79 3.35 -3.48
N TYR A 45 -6.11 4.62 -3.27
CA TYR A 45 -5.48 5.46 -2.25
C TYR A 45 -6.43 5.64 -1.06
N LEU A 46 -6.01 5.17 0.11
CA LEU A 46 -6.79 5.18 1.35
C LEU A 46 -6.14 6.09 2.37
N LEU A 47 -6.94 6.91 3.05
CA LEU A 47 -6.52 7.63 4.24
C LEU A 47 -6.83 6.78 5.47
N THR A 48 -5.79 6.30 6.14
CA THR A 48 -5.88 5.42 7.31
C THR A 48 -5.12 6.03 8.48
N PRO A 49 -5.53 7.22 8.97
CA PRO A 49 -4.80 7.90 10.01
C PRO A 49 -4.75 7.06 11.29
N MET A 50 -3.57 6.95 11.88
CA MET A 50 -3.39 6.32 13.17
C MET A 50 -4.24 7.07 14.22
N PRO A 51 -5.08 6.34 14.99
CA PRO A 51 -5.88 6.95 16.05
C PRO A 51 -5.02 7.76 17.03
N SER A 52 -5.53 8.91 17.47
CA SER A 52 -4.80 9.87 18.31
C SER A 52 -4.25 9.25 19.60
N GLN A 53 -4.99 8.31 20.19
CA GLN A 53 -4.59 7.54 21.38
C GLN A 53 -3.25 6.81 21.21
N TYR A 54 -2.96 6.30 20.00
CA TYR A 54 -1.69 5.64 19.68
C TYR A 54 -0.62 6.61 19.19
N ARG A 55 -1.05 7.72 18.56
CA ARG A 55 -0.14 8.77 18.10
C ARG A 55 0.57 9.46 19.27
N ASN A 56 -0.13 9.63 20.39
CA ASN A 56 0.34 10.30 21.61
C ASN A 56 0.92 9.36 22.67
N ALA A 57 0.92 8.04 22.42
CA ALA A 57 1.46 7.08 23.37
C ALA A 57 2.98 7.25 23.58
N LYS A 58 3.42 7.16 24.83
CA LYS A 58 4.85 7.09 25.18
C LYS A 58 5.33 5.64 25.02
N GLY A 59 6.40 5.43 24.26
CA GLY A 59 6.97 4.10 23.98
C GLY A 59 6.84 3.66 22.53
N ALA A 60 6.91 2.34 22.29
CA ALA A 60 6.81 1.77 20.95
C ALA A 60 5.42 2.02 20.35
N LYS A 61 5.38 2.66 19.18
CA LYS A 61 4.13 2.93 18.44
C LYS A 61 3.84 1.79 17.47
N PRO A 62 2.59 1.32 17.37
CA PRO A 62 2.20 0.30 16.41
C PRO A 62 2.15 0.88 14.98
N LYS A 63 3.32 1.02 14.35
CA LYS A 63 3.45 1.55 12.98
C LYS A 63 2.74 0.63 11.97
N GLY A 64 1.99 1.24 11.06
CA GLY A 64 1.35 0.54 9.94
C GLY A 64 0.13 -0.32 10.29
N VAL A 65 -0.28 -0.44 11.55
CA VAL A 65 -1.45 -1.27 11.92
C VAL A 65 -2.75 -0.70 11.34
N ALA A 66 -2.98 0.61 11.48
CA ALA A 66 -4.14 1.27 10.90
C ALA A 66 -4.18 1.09 9.37
N ASN A 67 -3.03 1.23 8.72
CA ASN A 67 -2.87 1.14 7.27
C ASN A 67 -3.18 -0.28 6.76
N ARG A 68 -2.58 -1.30 7.38
CA ARG A 68 -2.86 -2.71 7.04
C ARG A 68 -4.33 -3.06 7.24
N ASN A 69 -4.93 -2.62 8.34
CA ASN A 69 -6.34 -2.89 8.62
C ASN A 69 -7.27 -2.19 7.63
N GLY A 70 -7.00 -0.93 7.27
CA GLY A 70 -7.78 -0.21 6.26
C GLY A 70 -7.68 -0.86 4.88
N GLY A 71 -6.49 -1.33 4.50
CA GLY A 71 -6.30 -2.13 3.28
C GLY A 71 -7.12 -3.42 3.29
N LEU A 72 -7.06 -4.19 4.40
CA LEU A 72 -7.85 -5.42 4.55
C LEU A 72 -9.37 -5.16 4.53
N GLU A 73 -9.84 -4.07 5.13
CA GLU A 73 -11.26 -3.70 5.09
C GLU A 73 -11.69 -3.37 3.65
N TRP A 74 -10.87 -2.65 2.90
CA TRP A 74 -11.13 -2.38 1.49
C TRP A 74 -11.19 -3.67 0.67
N ILE A 75 -10.22 -4.58 0.87
CA ILE A 75 -10.18 -5.88 0.18
C ILE A 75 -11.46 -6.68 0.44
N ARG A 76 -11.89 -6.81 1.70
CA ARG A 76 -13.12 -7.55 2.06
C ARG A 76 -14.39 -7.01 1.40
N LYS A 77 -14.41 -5.74 1.00
CA LYS A 77 -15.56 -5.08 0.37
C LYS A 77 -15.53 -5.11 -1.15
N HIS A 78 -14.35 -5.20 -1.77
CA HIS A 78 -14.18 -4.95 -3.21
C HIS A 78 -13.50 -6.09 -3.97
N ALA A 79 -12.86 -7.03 -3.29
CA ALA A 79 -12.14 -8.13 -3.91
C ALA A 79 -12.74 -9.48 -3.49
N ASN A 80 -12.93 -10.36 -4.48
CA ASN A 80 -13.47 -11.71 -4.28
C ASN A 80 -12.40 -12.80 -4.42
N GLU A 81 -11.34 -12.51 -5.16
CA GLU A 81 -10.25 -13.45 -5.45
C GLU A 81 -8.92 -12.71 -5.62
N GLY A 82 -7.81 -13.41 -5.36
CA GLY A 82 -6.45 -12.89 -5.50
C GLY A 82 -5.59 -13.15 -4.27
N VAL A 83 -4.34 -12.68 -4.34
CA VAL A 83 -3.36 -12.80 -3.24
C VAL A 83 -3.07 -11.42 -2.68
N VAL A 84 -3.03 -11.32 -1.35
CA VAL A 84 -2.68 -10.09 -0.64
C VAL A 84 -1.22 -10.16 -0.19
N TYR A 85 -0.42 -9.17 -0.59
CA TYR A 85 0.95 -9.02 -0.14
C TYR A 85 1.12 -7.67 0.55
N PHE A 86 1.62 -7.69 1.79
CA PHE A 86 1.95 -6.46 2.52
C PHE A 86 3.36 -6.00 2.13
N ALA A 87 3.43 -4.91 1.37
CA ALA A 87 4.67 -4.30 0.92
C ALA A 87 4.90 -2.94 1.60
N ASP A 88 5.94 -2.84 2.43
CA ASP A 88 6.45 -1.55 2.92
C ASP A 88 7.19 -0.82 1.78
N ASP A 89 7.14 0.52 1.77
CA ASP A 89 7.63 1.36 0.67
C ASP A 89 9.16 1.50 0.63
N ASP A 90 9.83 1.31 1.77
CA ASP A 90 11.28 1.38 1.91
C ASP A 90 12.02 0.07 1.59
N ASN A 91 11.29 -1.03 1.42
CA ASN A 91 11.86 -2.32 1.01
C ASN A 91 12.24 -2.34 -0.49
N THR A 92 13.02 -3.35 -0.85
CA THR A 92 13.37 -3.66 -2.25
C THR A 92 12.72 -4.98 -2.64
N TYR A 93 12.08 -5.00 -3.81
CA TYR A 93 11.35 -6.16 -4.31
C TYR A 93 11.93 -6.60 -5.66
N ASP A 94 12.28 -7.88 -5.75
CA ASP A 94 12.56 -8.52 -7.02
C ASP A 94 11.24 -8.87 -7.71
N ILE A 95 11.11 -8.61 -9.02
CA ILE A 95 9.86 -8.89 -9.76
C ILE A 95 9.45 -10.36 -9.68
N ARG A 96 10.40 -11.28 -9.51
CA ARG A 96 10.14 -12.72 -9.36
C ARG A 96 9.33 -13.02 -8.10
N LEU A 97 9.45 -12.22 -7.03
CA LEU A 97 8.67 -12.38 -5.82
C LEU A 97 7.16 -12.39 -6.11
N PHE A 98 6.68 -11.47 -6.95
CA PHE A 98 5.26 -11.36 -7.26
C PHE A 98 4.73 -12.55 -8.06
N LYS A 99 5.61 -13.23 -8.82
CA LYS A 99 5.28 -14.49 -9.48
C LYS A 99 5.18 -15.65 -8.47
N GLU A 100 6.05 -15.68 -7.47
CA GLU A 100 6.00 -16.71 -6.42
C GLU A 100 4.83 -16.51 -5.44
N VAL A 101 4.44 -15.25 -5.20
CA VAL A 101 3.28 -14.96 -4.34
C VAL A 101 1.96 -15.27 -5.06
N SER A 102 1.87 -15.05 -6.37
CA SER A 102 0.63 -15.26 -7.12
C SER A 102 0.21 -16.73 -7.28
N ILE A 103 1.10 -17.68 -6.98
CA ILE A 103 0.80 -19.13 -7.02
C ILE A 103 0.29 -19.69 -5.68
N ILE A 104 0.27 -18.87 -4.62
CA ILE A 104 -0.23 -19.28 -3.31
C ILE A 104 -1.74 -19.54 -3.41
N LYS A 105 -2.18 -20.69 -2.90
CA LYS A 105 -3.59 -21.13 -2.88
C LYS A 105 -4.26 -20.83 -1.54
#